data_AF-A0A6P9AT07-F1
#
_entry.id   AF-A0A6P9AT07-F1
#
_cell.length_a   1.000
_cell.length_b   1.000
_cell.length_c   1.000
_cell.angle_alpha   90.00
_cell.angle_beta   90.00
_cell.angle_gamma   90.00
#
_symmetry.space_group_name_H-M   'P 1'
#
loop_
_entity.id
_entity.type
_entity.pdbx_description
1 polymer ?
#
loop_
_entity_poly.entity_id
_entity_poly.type
_entity_poly.pdbx_seq_one_letter_code
_entity_poly.pdbx_strand_id
1 'polypeptide(L)'
;ECWYHVPSPVKQKLKQASVGRTAVLAVDKNGNLWFRAGITPSYPQGSSWDHISNNVRKVSVGPLDQIWVIADKVQGSHSLSCGTVCHRTGVQPLEPKGVSWDYGIGGGWEHITVRGNATERTKMAAQEGPSSSPRNLSSLEGHGSYQPQTTIFVDGVQSLDRNAVQC
;
A
#
# COMPACT_ATOMS: atom_id res chain seq x y z
N GLU A 1 30.93 10.36 -3.26
CA GLU A 1 29.86 9.35 -3.06
C GLU A 1 30.50 7.98 -2.97
N CYS A 2 30.20 7.20 -1.94
CA CYS A 2 30.85 5.90 -1.71
C CYS A 2 29.79 4.81 -1.63
N TRP A 3 30.12 3.64 -2.16
CA TRP A 3 29.29 2.44 -2.02
C TRP A 3 29.60 1.75 -0.69
N TYR A 4 28.55 1.34 0.02
CA TYR A 4 28.67 0.55 1.24
C TYR A 4 28.28 -0.90 0.97
N HIS A 5 29.13 -1.82 1.40
CA HIS A 5 28.77 -3.24 1.39
C HIS A 5 27.81 -3.53 2.56
N VAL A 6 26.57 -3.86 2.21
CA VAL A 6 25.59 -4.37 3.18
C VAL A 6 25.62 -5.90 3.12
N PRO A 7 25.99 -6.59 4.21
CA PRO A 7 26.04 -8.05 4.21
C PRO A 7 24.65 -8.62 3.99
N SER A 8 24.54 -9.74 3.27
CA SER A 8 23.27 -10.44 3.08
C SER A 8 22.71 -10.95 4.42
N PRO A 9 21.40 -11.24 4.51
CA PRO A 9 20.86 -12.01 5.63
C PRO A 9 21.63 -13.33 5.81
N VAL A 10 21.70 -13.83 7.05
CA VAL A 10 22.54 -14.98 7.43
C VAL A 10 22.23 -16.18 6.54
N LYS A 11 23.28 -16.71 5.87
CA LYS A 11 23.21 -17.86 4.96
C LYS A 11 22.26 -17.67 3.75
N GLN A 12 21.86 -16.45 3.42
CA GLN A 12 21.02 -16.17 2.25
C GLN A 12 21.83 -15.61 1.09
N LYS A 13 21.46 -15.98 -0.14
CA LYS A 13 21.98 -15.39 -1.38
C LYS A 13 20.91 -14.49 -1.98
N LEU A 14 21.12 -13.18 -1.93
CA LEU A 14 20.20 -12.21 -2.53
C LEU A 14 20.22 -12.34 -4.07
N LYS A 15 19.04 -12.20 -4.70
CA LYS A 15 18.87 -12.19 -6.17
C LYS A 15 18.32 -10.88 -6.71
N GLN A 16 17.66 -10.09 -5.88
CA GLN A 16 17.07 -8.81 -6.24
C GLN A 16 17.03 -7.89 -5.03
N ALA A 17 17.24 -6.59 -5.24
CA ALA A 17 16.89 -5.54 -4.30
C ALA A 17 15.95 -4.52 -4.97
N SER A 18 15.12 -3.85 -4.19
CA SER A 18 14.26 -2.76 -4.63
C SER A 18 14.16 -1.72 -3.52
N VAL A 19 14.17 -0.45 -3.90
CA VAL A 19 14.38 0.67 -2.99
C VAL A 19 13.26 1.69 -3.19
N GLY A 20 12.69 2.14 -2.08
CA GLY A 20 11.71 3.22 -2.02
C GLY A 20 12.35 4.52 -1.55
N ARG A 21 11.56 5.34 -0.88
CA ARG A 21 12.00 6.60 -0.29
C ARG A 21 12.84 6.38 0.97
N THR A 22 12.38 5.47 1.83
CA THR A 22 13.06 5.10 3.08
C THR A 22 13.19 3.59 3.26
N ALA A 23 12.52 2.80 2.41
CA ALA A 23 12.55 1.35 2.47
C ALA A 23 13.59 0.74 1.51
N VAL A 24 14.31 -0.27 1.97
CA VAL A 24 15.09 -1.18 1.11
C VAL A 24 14.58 -2.59 1.35
N LEU A 25 14.14 -3.25 0.28
CA LEU A 25 13.73 -4.64 0.30
C LEU A 25 14.64 -5.48 -0.59
N ALA A 26 14.81 -6.74 -0.22
CA ALA A 26 15.55 -7.70 -1.01
C ALA A 26 14.85 -9.05 -1.05
N VAL A 27 15.00 -9.76 -2.17
CA VAL A 27 14.53 -11.13 -2.33
C VAL A 27 15.74 -12.03 -2.47
N ASP A 28 15.75 -13.17 -1.79
CA ASP A 28 16.79 -14.18 -1.92
C ASP A 28 16.43 -15.28 -2.95
N LYS A 29 17.40 -16.16 -3.21
CA LYS A 29 17.22 -17.31 -4.11
C LYS A 29 16.21 -18.35 -3.60
N ASN A 30 15.94 -18.37 -2.30
CA ASN A 30 14.97 -19.26 -1.66
C ASN A 30 13.54 -18.69 -1.70
N GLY A 31 13.37 -17.47 -2.20
CA GLY A 31 12.07 -16.81 -2.29
C GLY A 31 11.66 -16.12 -0.98
N ASN A 32 12.59 -15.82 -0.08
CA ASN A 32 12.27 -14.99 1.08
C ASN A 32 12.44 -13.51 0.75
N LEU A 33 11.52 -12.72 1.27
CA LEU A 33 11.50 -11.27 1.24
C LEU A 33 12.05 -10.72 2.55
N TRP A 34 13.00 -9.80 2.43
CA TRP A 34 13.72 -9.18 3.53
C TRP A 34 13.53 -7.67 3.50
N PHE A 35 13.36 -7.08 4.68
CA PHE A 35 13.36 -5.63 4.92
C PHE A 35 14.69 -5.21 5.54
N ARG A 36 15.30 -4.12 5.07
CA ARG A 36 16.47 -3.53 5.74
C ARG A 36 16.02 -2.60 6.86
N ALA A 37 16.25 -2.98 8.11
CA ALA A 37 15.90 -2.20 9.28
C ALA A 37 16.97 -1.18 9.65
N GLY A 38 16.58 -0.16 10.42
CA GLY A 38 17.50 0.82 11.03
C GLY A 38 18.13 1.81 10.07
N ILE A 39 17.59 1.97 8.86
CA ILE A 39 18.02 3.01 7.92
C ILE A 39 17.63 4.37 8.49
N THR A 40 18.61 5.28 8.60
CA THR A 40 18.40 6.68 8.97
C THR A 40 19.26 7.59 8.09
N PRO A 41 19.01 8.90 8.05
CA PRO A 41 19.87 9.83 7.31
C PRO A 41 21.35 9.80 7.76
N SER A 42 21.60 9.53 9.04
CA SER A 42 22.96 9.39 9.60
C SER A 42 23.53 7.97 9.46
N TYR A 43 22.70 6.98 9.12
CA TYR A 43 23.08 5.57 9.00
C TYR A 43 22.36 4.92 7.80
N PRO A 44 22.66 5.35 6.56
CA PRO A 44 21.91 4.96 5.37
C PRO A 44 22.01 3.46 5.02
N GLN A 45 23.05 2.78 5.50
CA GLN A 45 23.22 1.34 5.32
C GLN A 45 22.27 0.49 6.18
N GLY A 46 21.61 1.07 7.19
CA GLY A 46 20.78 0.34 8.15
C GLY A 46 21.55 -0.63 9.05
N SER A 47 20.84 -1.32 9.94
CA SER A 47 21.41 -2.20 10.97
C SER A 47 21.26 -3.69 10.64
N SER A 48 20.04 -4.18 10.44
CA SER A 48 19.72 -5.60 10.30
C SER A 48 18.81 -5.89 9.10
N TRP A 49 18.67 -7.17 8.76
CA TRP A 49 17.67 -7.65 7.83
C TRP A 49 16.56 -8.37 8.61
N ASP A 50 15.33 -7.95 8.39
CA ASP A 50 14.14 -8.56 8.97
C ASP A 50 13.44 -9.41 7.91
N HIS A 51 13.09 -10.64 8.25
CA HIS A 51 12.29 -11.48 7.37
C HIS A 51 10.83 -11.00 7.34
N ILE A 52 10.26 -10.80 6.15
CA ILE A 52 8.86 -10.41 5.98
C ILE A 52 8.00 -11.61 5.58
N SER A 53 8.39 -12.31 4.52
CA SER A 53 7.53 -13.32 3.90
C SER A 53 8.31 -14.28 3.02
N ASN A 54 7.86 -15.52 2.93
CA ASN A 54 8.35 -16.52 1.98
C ASN A 54 7.56 -16.47 0.66
N ASN A 55 7.92 -17.32 -0.30
CA ASN A 55 7.25 -17.48 -1.59
C ASN A 55 7.20 -16.21 -2.45
N VAL A 56 8.21 -15.34 -2.37
CA VAL A 56 8.32 -14.13 -3.19
C VAL A 56 9.29 -14.36 -4.35
N ARG A 57 8.79 -14.14 -5.58
CA ARG A 57 9.58 -14.25 -6.83
C ARG A 57 10.28 -12.93 -7.15
N LYS A 58 9.53 -11.82 -7.07
CA LYS A 58 9.96 -10.46 -7.39
C LYS A 58 9.39 -9.46 -6.40
N VAL A 59 10.12 -8.37 -6.20
CA VAL A 59 9.67 -7.20 -5.44
C VAL A 59 9.84 -5.94 -6.27
N SER A 60 8.90 -5.00 -6.13
CA SER A 60 9.03 -3.62 -6.54
C SER A 60 8.54 -2.71 -5.43
N VAL A 61 9.39 -1.78 -5.02
CA VAL A 61 9.06 -0.70 -4.10
C VAL A 61 8.86 0.57 -4.91
N GLY A 62 7.74 1.24 -4.67
CA GLY A 62 7.33 2.44 -5.37
C GLY A 62 7.44 3.71 -4.51
N PRO A 63 6.93 4.83 -5.02
CA PRO A 63 6.78 6.07 -4.27
C PRO A 63 6.02 5.85 -2.94
N LEU A 64 6.36 6.66 -1.94
CA LEU A 64 5.81 6.54 -0.57
C LEU A 64 6.01 5.15 0.06
N ASP A 65 7.07 4.45 -0.35
CA ASP A 65 7.45 3.13 0.16
C ASP A 65 6.40 2.04 -0.10
N GLN A 66 5.50 2.21 -1.08
CA GLN A 66 4.54 1.17 -1.48
C GLN A 66 5.26 -0.11 -1.91
N ILE A 67 4.86 -1.26 -1.37
CA ILE A 67 5.53 -2.54 -1.64
C ILE A 67 4.58 -3.44 -2.43
N TRP A 68 5.05 -3.85 -3.60
CA TRP A 68 4.36 -4.80 -4.46
C TRP A 68 5.27 -5.99 -4.76
N VAL A 69 4.69 -7.18 -4.80
CA VAL A 69 5.42 -8.42 -5.06
C VAL A 69 4.73 -9.28 -6.10
N ILE A 70 5.51 -10.16 -6.70
CA ILE A 70 4.99 -11.35 -7.35
C ILE A 70 5.26 -12.51 -6.41
N ALA A 71 4.22 -13.16 -5.93
CA ALA A 71 4.29 -14.32 -5.06
C ALA A 71 4.05 -15.62 -5.83
N ASP A 72 4.73 -16.68 -5.38
CA ASP A 72 4.36 -18.06 -5.67
C ASP A 72 3.11 -18.45 -4.88
N LYS A 73 2.42 -19.49 -5.38
CA LYS A 73 1.06 -19.87 -4.98
C LYS A 73 0.84 -19.74 -3.46
N VAL A 74 -0.14 -18.92 -3.13
CA VAL A 74 -0.56 -18.59 -1.76
C VAL A 74 -1.28 -19.80 -1.18
N GLN A 75 -0.98 -20.17 0.06
CA GLN A 75 -1.71 -21.23 0.76
C GLN A 75 -3.21 -20.88 0.76
N GLY A 76 -4.05 -21.77 0.21
CA GLY A 76 -5.51 -21.57 0.10
C GLY A 76 -6.00 -21.04 -1.26
N SER A 77 -5.13 -20.73 -2.23
CA SER A 77 -5.58 -20.36 -3.57
C SER A 77 -5.98 -21.58 -4.40
N HIS A 78 -7.23 -21.58 -4.90
CA HIS A 78 -7.70 -22.56 -5.89
C HIS A 78 -6.98 -22.43 -7.25
N SER A 79 -6.27 -21.33 -7.48
CA SER A 79 -5.52 -21.14 -8.72
C SER A 79 -4.23 -21.95 -8.71
N LEU A 80 -4.08 -22.86 -9.68
CA LEU A 80 -2.86 -23.66 -9.89
C LEU A 80 -1.68 -22.82 -10.41
N SER A 81 -1.92 -21.57 -10.84
CA SER A 81 -0.90 -20.72 -11.45
C SER A 81 -0.05 -20.00 -10.39
N CYS A 82 1.27 -20.17 -10.47
CA CYS A 82 2.24 -19.32 -9.79
C CYS A 82 2.24 -17.89 -10.36
N GLY A 83 2.86 -16.95 -9.64
CA GLY A 83 3.02 -15.58 -10.10
C GLY A 83 1.75 -14.76 -9.90
N THR A 84 1.33 -14.58 -8.65
CA THR A 84 0.25 -13.67 -8.26
C THR A 84 0.84 -12.34 -7.85
N VAL A 85 0.25 -11.23 -8.32
CA VAL A 85 0.61 -9.89 -7.87
C VAL A 85 -0.06 -9.61 -6.53
N CYS A 86 0.74 -9.20 -5.53
CA CYS A 86 0.25 -8.83 -4.21
C CYS A 86 0.75 -7.45 -3.80
N HIS A 87 -0.08 -6.73 -3.06
CA HIS A 87 0.23 -5.43 -2.47
C HIS A 87 0.39 -5.56 -0.96
N ARG A 88 1.43 -4.96 -0.37
CA ARG A 88 1.61 -4.93 1.08
C ARG A 88 0.75 -3.82 1.67
N THR A 89 -0.18 -4.17 2.55
CA THR A 89 -1.07 -3.21 3.21
C THR A 89 -0.48 -2.71 4.53
N GLY A 90 -0.92 -1.53 4.97
CA GLY A 90 -0.49 -0.93 6.24
C GLY A 90 0.93 -0.34 6.23
N VAL A 91 1.59 -0.23 5.07
CA VAL A 91 2.90 0.41 4.98
C VAL A 91 2.77 1.91 5.31
N GLN A 92 3.38 2.33 6.40
CA GLN A 92 3.35 3.72 6.89
C GLN A 92 4.66 4.07 7.61
N PRO A 93 4.97 5.36 7.87
CA PRO A 93 6.26 5.73 8.48
C PRO A 93 6.57 5.06 9.83
N LEU A 94 5.54 4.83 10.66
CA LEU A 94 5.68 4.15 11.95
C LEU A 94 5.64 2.62 11.84
N GLU A 95 5.20 2.10 10.69
CA GLU A 95 5.09 0.66 10.41
C GLU A 95 5.56 0.37 8.98
N PRO A 96 6.87 0.58 8.70
CA PRO A 96 7.39 0.59 7.33
C PRO A 96 7.38 -0.79 6.65
N LYS A 97 7.20 -1.86 7.43
CA LYS A 97 7.06 -3.23 6.92
C LYS A 97 5.62 -3.55 6.48
N GLY A 98 4.64 -2.74 6.90
CA GLY A 98 3.22 -3.03 6.78
C GLY A 98 2.78 -4.30 7.51
N VAL A 99 1.48 -4.58 7.45
CA VAL A 99 0.83 -5.64 8.24
C VAL A 99 0.61 -6.91 7.43
N SER A 100 -0.10 -6.78 6.31
CA SER A 100 -0.64 -7.94 5.57
C SER A 100 -0.48 -7.78 4.06
N TRP A 101 -0.97 -8.78 3.32
CA TRP A 101 -0.97 -8.80 1.87
C TRP A 101 -2.40 -8.71 1.37
N ASP A 102 -2.63 -7.82 0.43
CA ASP A 102 -3.79 -7.84 -0.45
C ASP A 102 -3.41 -8.58 -1.74
N TYR A 103 -4.17 -9.63 -2.05
CA TYR A 103 -3.89 -10.52 -3.18
C TYR A 103 -4.69 -10.05 -4.39
N GLY A 104 -3.99 -9.49 -5.37
CA GLY A 104 -4.60 -8.92 -6.57
C GLY A 104 -4.60 -9.90 -7.73
N ILE A 105 -3.96 -9.50 -8.82
CA ILE A 105 -4.07 -10.14 -10.12
C ILE A 105 -3.36 -11.51 -10.08
N GLY A 106 -4.13 -12.57 -10.29
CA GLY A 106 -3.61 -13.94 -10.26
C GLY A 106 -2.92 -14.37 -11.54
N GLY A 107 -1.87 -15.18 -11.39
CA GLY A 107 -1.34 -16.13 -12.39
C GLY A 107 -0.45 -15.57 -13.49
N GLY A 108 0.72 -16.18 -13.65
CA GLY A 108 1.59 -16.01 -14.82
C GLY A 108 2.49 -14.77 -14.80
N TRP A 109 2.43 -13.95 -13.74
CA TRP A 109 3.26 -12.76 -13.64
C TRP A 109 4.72 -13.12 -13.35
N GLU A 110 5.64 -12.54 -14.13
CA GLU A 110 7.08 -12.75 -14.00
C GLU A 110 7.86 -11.48 -13.66
N HIS A 111 7.30 -10.32 -14.01
CA HIS A 111 7.90 -9.01 -13.82
C HIS A 111 6.87 -8.02 -13.29
N ILE A 112 7.29 -7.20 -12.32
CA ILE A 112 6.52 -6.09 -11.77
C ILE A 112 7.43 -4.90 -11.58
N THR A 113 6.93 -3.72 -11.90
CA THR A 113 7.59 -2.46 -11.56
C THR A 113 6.50 -1.45 -11.22
N VAL A 114 6.63 -0.82 -10.08
CA VAL A 114 5.72 0.21 -9.59
C VAL A 114 6.37 1.55 -9.88
N ARG A 115 5.72 2.33 -10.74
CA ARG A 115 6.07 3.73 -10.99
C ARG A 115 4.80 4.56 -10.93
N GLY A 116 4.97 5.85 -10.68
CA GLY A 116 3.87 6.81 -10.65
C GLY A 116 4.22 8.01 -9.79
N ASN A 117 3.41 9.06 -9.87
CA ASN A 117 3.52 10.22 -9.00
C ASN A 117 2.52 10.05 -7.85
N ALA A 118 2.98 9.56 -6.70
CA ALA A 118 2.12 9.49 -5.52
C ALA A 118 2.18 10.84 -4.79
N THR A 119 1.11 11.63 -4.90
CA THR A 119 0.98 12.86 -4.12
C THR A 119 0.67 12.50 -2.67
N GLU A 120 1.47 13.01 -1.72
CA GLU A 120 1.10 12.96 -0.32
C GLU A 120 -0.22 13.71 -0.12
N ARG A 121 -1.21 13.10 0.54
CA ARG A 121 -2.33 13.89 1.06
C ARG A 121 -1.76 14.78 2.16
N THR A 122 -1.58 16.06 1.87
CA THR A 122 -1.37 17.05 2.91
C THR A 122 -2.54 16.96 3.87
N LYS A 123 -2.31 16.53 5.12
CA LYS A 123 -3.30 16.68 6.18
C LYS A 123 -3.47 18.17 6.42
N MET A 124 -4.35 18.82 5.65
CA MET A 124 -4.92 20.09 6.07
C MET A 124 -5.71 19.77 7.34
N ALA A 125 -5.09 20.05 8.49
CA ALA A 125 -5.77 19.98 9.76
C ALA A 125 -7.01 20.89 9.67
N ALA A 126 -8.19 20.29 9.72
CA ALA A 126 -9.38 21.01 10.09
C ALA A 126 -9.10 21.61 11.48
N GLN A 127 -8.84 22.92 11.52
CA GLN A 127 -9.03 23.69 12.74
C GLN A 127 -10.54 23.70 12.99
N GLU A 128 -11.03 22.71 13.73
CA GLU A 128 -12.29 22.84 14.45
C GLU A 128 -12.05 23.89 15.54
N GLY A 129 -12.53 25.12 15.29
CA GLY A 129 -12.64 26.16 16.30
C GLY A 129 -13.68 25.77 17.38
N PRO A 130 -13.56 26.31 18.60
CA PRO A 130 -14.35 25.84 19.73
C PRO A 130 -15.83 26.22 19.61
N SER A 131 -16.66 25.23 19.95
CA SER A 131 -18.08 25.24 20.32
C SER A 131 -18.71 26.61 20.63
N SER A 132 -19.84 26.90 19.96
CA SER A 132 -20.92 27.71 20.54
C SER A 132 -22.25 26.94 20.47
N SER A 133 -22.89 26.86 21.62
CA SER A 133 -24.05 26.07 22.07
C SER A 133 -25.34 26.17 21.24
N PRO A 134 -26.27 25.20 21.40
CA PRO A 134 -27.51 25.14 20.64
C PRO A 134 -28.55 26.11 21.22
N ARG A 135 -29.24 26.86 20.34
CA ARG A 135 -30.46 27.58 20.73
C ARG A 135 -31.66 26.67 20.52
N ASN A 136 -32.28 26.28 21.63
CA ASN A 136 -33.65 25.81 21.70
C ASN A 136 -34.63 26.96 21.41
N LEU A 137 -35.65 26.71 20.59
CA LEU A 137 -36.98 27.27 20.82
C LEU A 137 -38.05 26.29 20.32
N SER A 138 -38.95 25.99 21.23
CA SER A 138 -40.03 25.01 21.17
C SER A 138 -41.27 25.50 20.40
N SER A 139 -42.13 24.51 20.10
CA SER A 139 -43.60 24.60 19.97
C SER A 139 -44.17 24.81 18.56
N LEU A 140 -44.75 23.76 17.96
CA LEU A 140 -46.21 23.55 17.92
C LEU A 140 -46.54 22.16 17.33
N GLU A 141 -47.54 21.51 17.93
CA GLU A 141 -48.06 20.18 17.62
C GLU A 141 -48.78 20.11 16.25
N GLY A 142 -48.76 18.94 15.62
CA GLY A 142 -49.58 18.64 14.45
C GLY A 142 -49.49 17.18 14.02
N HIS A 143 -50.48 16.38 14.42
CA HIS A 143 -50.69 14.99 14.00
C HIS A 143 -50.72 14.83 12.46
N GLY A 144 -49.98 13.84 11.93
CA GLY A 144 -50.07 13.43 10.53
C GLY A 144 -49.20 12.22 10.22
N SER A 145 -49.82 11.06 10.08
CA SER A 145 -49.23 9.76 9.75
C SER A 145 -48.80 9.66 8.28
N TYR A 146 -47.51 9.45 7.95
CA TYR A 146 -47.09 8.92 6.63
C TYR A 146 -45.71 8.21 6.70
N GLN A 147 -45.61 7.06 6.02
CA GLN A 147 -44.44 6.18 5.90
C GLN A 147 -43.32 6.77 5.02
N PRO A 148 -42.04 6.34 5.17
CA PRO A 148 -40.96 6.74 4.28
C PRO A 148 -40.74 5.69 3.16
N GLN A 149 -40.85 6.09 1.91
CA GLN A 149 -40.13 5.44 0.80
C GLN A 149 -39.59 6.51 -0.14
N THR A 150 -38.27 6.70 -0.12
CA THR A 150 -37.56 7.62 -1.00
C THR A 150 -37.26 6.95 -2.35
N THR A 151 -37.70 7.63 -3.39
CA THR A 151 -37.55 7.36 -4.82
C THR A 151 -36.10 7.47 -5.31
N ILE A 152 -35.75 6.59 -6.25
CA ILE A 152 -34.53 6.62 -7.07
C ILE A 152 -34.59 7.78 -8.07
N PHE A 153 -33.51 8.53 -8.21
CA PHE A 153 -33.23 9.29 -9.43
C PHE A 153 -31.80 9.05 -9.91
N VAL A 154 -31.71 8.63 -11.18
CA VAL A 154 -30.52 8.63 -12.03
C VAL A 154 -30.70 9.81 -12.99
N ASP A 155 -29.64 10.61 -13.17
CA ASP A 155 -29.23 11.38 -14.36
C ASP A 155 -28.29 12.52 -13.90
N GLY A 156 -27.18 12.87 -14.54
CA GLY A 156 -26.58 12.40 -15.77
C GLY A 156 -25.17 12.99 -15.92
N VAL A 157 -24.29 12.17 -16.47
CA VAL A 157 -23.17 12.42 -17.38
C VAL A 157 -22.56 13.83 -17.44
N GLN A 158 -21.26 13.94 -17.11
CA GLN A 158 -20.29 14.63 -17.98
C GLN A 158 -19.08 13.73 -18.23
N SER A 159 -18.79 13.58 -19.52
CA SER A 159 -17.80 12.70 -20.14
C SER A 159 -16.37 13.03 -19.73
N LEU A 160 -15.60 11.99 -19.37
CA LEU A 160 -14.14 12.06 -19.39
C LEU A 160 -13.59 10.96 -20.32
N ASP A 161 -12.67 11.42 -21.15
CA ASP A 161 -12.12 10.80 -22.35
C ASP A 161 -11.56 9.39 -22.12
N ARG A 162 -11.89 8.46 -23.04
CA ARG A 162 -11.57 7.03 -22.92
C ARG A 162 -10.17 6.63 -23.39
N ASN A 163 -9.24 7.56 -23.58
CA ASN A 163 -7.89 7.26 -24.09
C ASN A 163 -6.73 8.02 -23.41
N ALA A 164 -6.93 8.61 -22.23
CA ALA A 164 -5.82 9.25 -21.53
C ALA A 164 -4.93 8.21 -20.80
N VAL A 165 -3.84 7.80 -21.45
CA VAL A 165 -2.66 7.24 -20.80
C VAL A 165 -1.78 8.42 -20.40
N GLN A 166 -1.44 8.57 -19.12
CA GLN A 166 -0.54 9.64 -18.67
C GLN A 166 0.64 9.06 -17.89
N CYS A 167 1.83 9.48 -18.33
CA CYS A 167 3.17 8.97 -18.09
C CYS A 167 3.67 9.14 -16.65
#